data_AF-U1HX25-F1
#
_entry.id   AF-U1HX25-F1
#
_cell.length_a   1.000
_cell.length_b   1.000
_cell.length_c   1.000
_cell.angle_alpha   90.00
_cell.angle_beta   90.00
_cell.angle_gamma   90.00
#
_symmetry.space_group_name_H-M   'P 1'
#
loop_
_entity.id
_entity.type
_entity.pdbx_description
1 polymer ?
#
loop_
_entity_poly.entity_id
_entity_poly.type
_entity_poly.pdbx_seq_one_letter_code
_entity_poly.pdbx_strand_id
1 'polypeptide(L)'
;MADKYVNLSSPERVDAAVKLLAENPSLSLRKAATICNVHSSSVSRRRRGLTRPKEQANQEQQLLTPAEEATLIKYTLKYNDWGLPLQFKHLRQFTLDILY
;
A
#
# COMPACT_ATOMS: atom_id res chain seq x y z
N MET A 1 -19.30 -18.81 5.26
CA MET A 1 -18.97 -17.54 4.54
C MET A 1 -17.96 -16.66 5.27
N ALA A 2 -17.76 -16.79 6.60
CA ALA A 2 -16.76 -16.01 7.34
C ALA A 2 -15.30 -16.45 7.08
N ASP A 3 -15.07 -17.69 6.64
CA ASP A 3 -13.73 -18.27 6.51
C ASP A 3 -12.87 -17.66 5.39
N LYS A 4 -13.50 -16.97 4.43
CA LYS A 4 -12.79 -16.37 3.29
C LYS A 4 -11.85 -15.24 3.70
N TYR A 5 -12.10 -14.59 4.85
CA TYR A 5 -11.36 -13.42 5.30
C TYR A 5 -10.39 -13.70 6.47
N VAL A 6 -10.33 -14.93 6.97
CA VAL A 6 -9.55 -15.29 8.17
C VAL A 6 -8.04 -15.21 7.90
N ASN A 7 -7.61 -15.54 6.68
CA ASN A 7 -6.21 -15.50 6.28
C ASN A 7 -5.69 -14.09 5.93
N LEU A 8 -6.57 -13.08 5.85
CA LEU A 8 -6.17 -11.71 5.51
C LEU A 8 -5.71 -10.93 6.73
N SER A 9 -4.79 -9.99 6.50
CA SER A 9 -4.36 -9.07 7.54
C SER A 9 -5.53 -8.19 8.00
N SER A 10 -5.49 -7.70 9.24
CA SER A 10 -6.52 -6.81 9.78
C SER A 10 -6.85 -5.62 8.85
N PRO A 11 -5.87 -4.86 8.30
CA PRO A 11 -6.18 -3.77 7.37
C PRO A 11 -6.83 -4.24 6.07
N GLU A 12 -6.40 -5.36 5.49
CA GLU A 12 -7.00 -5.91 4.27
C GLU A 12 -8.46 -6.31 4.47
N ARG A 13 -8.81 -6.85 5.65
CA ARG A 13 -10.21 -7.15 5.99
C ARG A 13 -11.09 -5.90 6.05
N VAL A 14 -10.53 -4.79 6.53
CA VAL A 14 -11.24 -3.50 6.53
C VAL A 14 -11.47 -3.03 5.10
N ASP A 15 -10.47 -3.16 4.22
CA ASP A 15 -10.62 -2.80 2.80
C ASP A 15 -11.62 -3.70 2.07
N ALA A 16 -11.62 -5.00 2.36
CA ALA A 16 -12.61 -5.92 1.83
C ALA A 16 -14.04 -5.56 2.27
N ALA A 17 -14.23 -5.15 3.54
CA ALA A 17 -15.53 -4.72 4.05
C ALA A 17 -16.02 -3.43 3.36
N VAL A 18 -15.11 -2.48 3.06
CA VAL A 18 -15.45 -1.26 2.32
C VAL A 18 -15.82 -1.58 0.88
N LYS A 19 -15.08 -2.47 0.20
CA LYS A 19 -15.41 -2.94 -1.16
C LYS A 19 -16.78 -3.62 -1.21
N LEU A 20 -17.08 -4.50 -0.26
CA LEU A 20 -18.39 -5.16 -0.15
C LEU A 20 -19.55 -4.17 0.00
N LEU A 21 -19.35 -3.07 0.73
CA LEU A 21 -20.36 -2.01 0.87
C LEU A 21 -20.52 -1.19 -0.42
N ALA A 22 -19.46 -1.01 -1.19
CA ALA A 22 -19.52 -0.33 -2.48
C ALA A 22 -20.24 -1.19 -3.54
N GLU A 23 -19.99 -2.50 -3.54
CA GLU A 23 -20.64 -3.46 -4.44
C GLU A 23 -22.11 -3.71 -4.08
N ASN A 24 -22.46 -3.64 -2.79
CA ASN A 24 -23.81 -3.90 -2.28
C ASN A 24 -24.31 -2.75 -1.40
N PRO A 25 -24.87 -1.67 -1.99
CA PRO A 25 -25.28 -0.48 -1.24
C PRO A 25 -26.47 -0.72 -0.29
N SER A 26 -27.22 -1.81 -0.46
CA SER A 26 -28.30 -2.24 0.44
C SER A 26 -27.78 -2.91 1.72
N LEU A 27 -26.49 -3.27 1.76
CA LEU A 27 -25.89 -3.99 2.86
C LEU A 27 -25.53 -3.02 4.00
N SER A 28 -25.94 -3.35 5.23
CA SER A 28 -25.61 -2.49 6.36
C SER A 28 -24.14 -2.59 6.73
N LEU A 29 -23.56 -1.48 7.19
CA LEU A 29 -22.16 -1.42 7.63
C LEU A 29 -21.84 -2.50 8.67
N ARG A 30 -22.78 -2.77 9.59
CA ARG A 30 -22.64 -3.81 10.61
C ARG A 30 -22.56 -5.19 9.99
N LYS A 31 -23.40 -5.52 9.00
CA LYS A 31 -23.37 -6.81 8.31
C LYS A 31 -22.07 -7.00 7.53
N ALA A 32 -21.59 -5.98 6.81
CA ALA A 32 -20.31 -6.03 6.10
C ALA A 32 -19.13 -6.27 7.06
N ALA A 33 -19.14 -5.57 8.20
CA ALA A 33 -18.13 -5.72 9.25
C ALA A 33 -18.14 -7.14 9.86
N THR A 34 -19.31 -7.73 10.08
CA THR A 34 -19.45 -9.11 10.57
C THR A 34 -18.93 -10.13 9.54
N ILE A 35 -19.24 -9.95 8.26
CA ILE A 35 -18.77 -10.85 7.19
C ILE A 35 -17.24 -10.88 7.12
N CYS A 36 -16.59 -9.71 7.23
CA CYS A 36 -15.13 -9.58 7.16
C CYS A 36 -14.43 -9.72 8.53
N ASN A 37 -15.17 -10.02 9.61
CA ASN A 37 -14.66 -10.14 10.96
C ASN A 37 -13.79 -8.93 11.40
N VAL A 38 -14.34 -7.73 11.26
CA VAL A 38 -13.70 -6.45 11.63
C VAL A 38 -14.67 -5.56 12.39
N HIS A 39 -14.13 -4.62 13.17
CA HIS A 39 -14.96 -3.69 13.93
C HIS A 39 -15.62 -2.65 13.01
N SER A 40 -16.90 -2.37 13.24
CA SER A 40 -17.69 -1.41 12.44
C SER A 40 -17.10 0.00 12.46
N SER A 41 -16.50 0.43 13.58
CA SER A 41 -15.82 1.73 13.67
C SER A 41 -14.64 1.84 12.70
N SER A 42 -13.87 0.76 12.50
CA SER A 42 -12.74 0.72 11.57
C SER A 42 -13.19 0.88 10.12
N VAL A 43 -14.26 0.19 9.73
CA VAL A 43 -14.86 0.28 8.39
C VAL A 43 -15.43 1.69 8.16
N SER A 44 -16.12 2.25 9.15
CA SER A 44 -16.66 3.61 9.08
C SER A 44 -15.58 4.67 8.91
N ARG A 45 -14.49 4.58 9.69
CA ARG A 45 -13.33 5.49 9.56
C ARG A 45 -12.66 5.36 8.20
N ARG A 46 -12.45 4.13 7.70
CA ARG A 46 -11.85 3.87 6.38
C ARG A 46 -12.71 4.45 5.25
N ARG A 47 -14.03 4.22 5.29
CA ARG A 47 -14.99 4.76 4.32
C ARG A 47 -15.02 6.29 4.30
N ARG A 48 -14.88 6.94 5.46
CA ARG A 48 -14.82 8.40 5.58
C ARG A 48 -13.45 8.99 5.23
N GLY A 49 -12.46 8.17 4.85
CA GLY A 49 -11.10 8.60 4.56
C GLY A 49 -10.29 9.06 5.78
N LEU A 50 -10.79 8.82 7.01
CA LEU A 50 -10.08 9.17 8.26
C LEU A 50 -8.91 8.22 8.55
N THR A 51 -8.94 7.02 7.97
CA THR A 51 -7.83 6.08 8.00
C THR A 51 -7.57 5.63 6.56
N ARG A 52 -6.30 5.53 6.19
CA ARG A 52 -5.86 5.14 4.85
C ARG A 52 -5.30 3.72 4.85
N PRO A 53 -5.31 3.02 3.70
CA PRO A 53 -4.52 1.82 3.49
C PRO A 53 -3.05 2.07 3.77
N LYS A 54 -2.36 1.08 4.31
CA LYS A 54 -0.93 1.18 4.64
C LYS A 54 -0.08 1.50 3.41
N GLU A 55 -0.43 0.92 2.26
CA GLU A 55 0.27 1.15 0.99
C GLU A 55 0.21 2.63 0.57
N GLN A 56 -0.98 3.26 0.65
CA GLN A 56 -1.13 4.68 0.34
C GLN A 56 -0.36 5.55 1.32
N ALA A 57 -0.43 5.25 2.61
CA ALA A 57 0.32 6.01 3.62
C ALA A 57 1.85 5.89 3.41
N ASN A 58 2.33 4.71 3.00
CA ASN A 58 3.74 4.50 2.71
C ASN A 58 4.18 5.26 1.45
N GLN A 59 3.38 5.25 0.37
CA GLN A 59 3.67 6.01 -0.84
C GLN A 59 3.77 7.52 -0.58
N GLU A 60 2.88 8.06 0.25
CA GLU A 60 2.91 9.48 0.62
C GLU A 60 4.13 9.87 1.48
N GLN A 61 4.75 8.90 2.16
CA GLN A 61 5.96 9.10 2.96
C GLN A 61 7.25 8.89 2.16
N GLN A 62 7.16 8.36 0.94
CA GLN A 62 8.32 8.19 0.07
C GLN A 62 8.77 9.54 -0.48
N LEU A 63 10.08 9.79 -0.39
CA LEU A 63 10.70 10.99 -0.97
C LEU A 63 10.76 10.92 -2.50
N LEU A 64 10.95 9.71 -3.03
CA LEU A 64 11.06 9.46 -4.45
C LEU A 64 9.68 9.20 -5.04
N THR A 65 9.40 9.80 -6.19
CA THR A 65 8.23 9.43 -6.98
C THR A 65 8.42 8.05 -7.62
N PRO A 66 7.34 7.33 -7.98
CA PRO A 66 7.47 6.02 -8.64
C PRO A 66 8.29 6.07 -9.94
N ALA A 67 8.27 7.19 -10.66
CA ALA A 67 9.07 7.39 -11.86
C ALA A 67 10.57 7.57 -11.55
N GLU A 68 10.90 8.28 -10.47
CA GLU A 68 12.27 8.45 -9.99
C GLU A 68 12.84 7.12 -9.47
N GLU A 69 12.04 6.35 -8.73
CA GLU A 69 12.42 5.01 -8.27
C GLU A 69 12.71 4.08 -9.45
N ALA A 70 11.86 4.09 -10.50
CA ALA A 70 12.12 3.32 -11.71
C ALA A 70 13.42 3.73 -12.41
N THR A 71 13.75 5.03 -12.39
CA THR A 71 14.99 5.56 -12.95
C THR A 71 16.20 5.11 -12.13
N LEU A 72 16.11 5.14 -10.80
CA LEU A 72 17.12 4.62 -9.89
C LEU A 72 17.37 3.12 -10.10
N ILE A 73 16.30 2.33 -10.25
CA ILE A 73 16.38 0.89 -10.54
C ILE A 73 17.12 0.66 -11.86
N LYS A 74 16.81 1.44 -12.90
CA LYS A 74 17.50 1.34 -14.19
C LYS A 74 19.00 1.62 -14.08
N TYR A 75 19.39 2.67 -13.34
CA TYR A 75 20.81 2.98 -13.12
C TYR A 75 21.54 1.90 -12.32
N THR A 76 20.91 1.39 -11.27
CA THR A 76 21.49 0.36 -10.41
C THR A 76 21.69 -0.97 -11.13
N LEU A 77 20.71 -1.38 -11.95
CA LEU A 77 20.86 -2.56 -12.80
C LEU A 77 22.01 -2.40 -13.80
N LYS A 78 22.07 -1.25 -14.50
CA LYS A 78 23.17 -0.97 -15.43
C LYS A 78 24.55 -0.96 -14.74
N TYR A 79 24.62 -0.41 -13.52
CA TYR A 79 25.84 -0.39 -12.72
C TYR A 79 26.28 -1.81 -12.31
N ASN A 80 25.32 -2.65 -11.96
CA ASN A 80 25.55 -4.06 -11.65
C ASN A 80 25.99 -4.87 -12.89
N ASP A 81 25.41 -4.58 -14.06
CA ASP A 81 25.78 -5.23 -15.32
C ASP A 81 27.24 -4.93 -15.73
N TRP A 82 27.79 -3.80 -15.26
CA TRP A 82 29.22 -3.49 -15.41
C TRP A 82 30.13 -4.29 -14.46
N GLY A 83 29.57 -5.16 -13.61
CA GLY A 83 30.32 -5.96 -12.64
C GLY A 83 30.85 -5.16 -11.46
N LEU A 84 30.36 -3.93 -11.25
CA LEU A 84 30.78 -3.07 -10.15
C LEU A 84 29.97 -3.39 -8.89
N PRO A 85 30.62 -3.46 -7.70
CA PRO A 85 29.90 -3.73 -6.47
C PRO A 85 29.02 -2.53 -6.10
N LEU A 86 27.71 -2.75 -6.10
CA LEU A 86 26.74 -1.75 -5.69
C LEU A 86 26.83 -1.55 -4.17
N GLN A 87 27.18 -0.33 -3.75
CA GLN A 87 27.25 0.06 -2.35
C GLN A 87 26.16 1.10 -2.05
N PHE A 88 25.76 1.21 -0.79
CA PHE A 88 24.72 2.16 -0.36
C PHE A 88 25.09 3.63 -0.69
N LYS A 89 26.38 3.96 -0.69
CA LYS A 89 26.87 5.28 -1.11
C LYS A 89 26.57 5.60 -2.58
N HIS A 90 26.58 4.60 -3.46
CA HIS A 90 26.24 4.77 -4.88
C HIS A 90 24.74 5.00 -5.05
N LEU A 91 23.90 4.26 -4.30
CA LEU A 91 22.46 4.50 -4.27
C LEU A 91 22.14 5.93 -3.85
N ARG A 92 22.78 6.40 -2.77
CA ARG A 92 22.61 7.78 -2.31
C ARG A 92 23.02 8.80 -3.37
N GLN A 93 24.14 8.57 -4.06
CA GLN A 93 24.59 9.45 -5.14
C GLN A 93 23.57 9.47 -6.29
N PHE A 94 23.15 8.31 -6.80
CA PHE A 94 22.17 8.22 -7.87
C PHE A 94 20.83 8.86 -7.49
N THR A 95 20.40 8.74 -6.22
CA THR A 95 19.19 9.44 -5.77
C THR A 95 19.35 10.96 -5.75
N LEU A 96 20.52 11.48 -5.38
CA LEU A 96 20.78 12.92 -5.43
C LEU A 96 20.79 13.42 -6.88
N ASP A 97 21.40 12.67 -7.79
CA ASP A 97 21.47 13.02 -9.22
C ASP A 97 20.09 12.99 -9.91
N ILE A 98 19.10 12.30 -9.33
CA ILE A 98 17.72 12.25 -9.86
C ILE A 98 16.87 13.40 -9.30
N LEU A 99 17.13 13.82 -8.06
CA LEU A 99 16.35 14.85 -7.37
C LEU A 99 16.78 16.29 -7.72
N TYR A 100 17.99 16.48 -8.26
CA TYR A 100 18.59 17.77 -8.61
C TYR A 100 18.91 17.86 -10.10
#